data_AF-A0A7Z2KSA2-F1
#
_entry.id   AF-A0A7Z2KSA2-F1
#
_cell.length_a   1.000
_cell.length_b   1.000
_cell.length_c   1.000
_cell.angle_alpha   90.00
_cell.angle_beta   90.00
_cell.angle_gamma   90.00
#
_symmetry.space_group_name_H-M   'P 1'
#
loop_
_entity.id
_entity.type
_entity.pdbx_description
1 polymer ?
#
loop_
_entity_poly.entity_id
_entity_poly.type
_entity_poly.pdbx_seq_one_letter_code
_entity_poly.pdbx_strand_id
1 'polypeptide(L)'
;MAQAILNNNQAPSNRQGGSTHPAVVVTKYTKRADENGWLSVKLEPKGTLVALCEYTKVTFTKESGGRTYFRIADGNSEFVGQTASLKTENALKYLMDTPPTAPATVKVKYTGAPAHAVSEFKGKLLQQWAQVSFNGKTAKVTLNSQWGGEFTPIPPGRHRIMAPDRSHGNISTGGYKAQGNLHCTDVWFPIELQGTKGNSSRYIHVGHLSDGCVTFYELIKWNDVYDYLICRRVKGEGGKYVGELLVEK
;
A
#
# COMPACT_ATOMS: atom_id res chain seq x y z
N MET A 1 12.85 28.89 2.22
CA MET A 1 13.27 28.05 3.36
C MET A 1 12.21 28.15 4.43
N ALA A 2 11.43 27.10 4.68
CA ALA A 2 10.42 27.09 5.74
C ALA A 2 10.92 26.17 6.86
N GLN A 3 11.46 26.78 7.91
CA GLN A 3 11.73 26.12 9.19
C GLN A 3 10.37 25.80 9.83
N ALA A 4 10.00 24.52 9.87
CA ALA A 4 8.95 24.04 10.75
C ALA A 4 9.55 23.96 12.16
N ILE A 5 9.42 25.06 12.90
CA ILE A 5 9.85 25.17 14.29
C ILE A 5 8.89 24.36 15.15
N LEU A 6 9.38 23.33 15.85
CA LEU A 6 8.73 22.82 17.05
C LEU A 6 8.86 23.91 18.12
N ASN A 7 7.87 24.78 18.23
CA ASN A 7 7.70 25.57 19.45
C ASN A 7 7.23 24.60 20.53
N ASN A 8 8.18 23.93 21.19
CA ASN A 8 7.99 23.61 22.59
C ASN A 8 8.01 24.96 23.30
N ASN A 9 6.84 25.58 23.46
CA ASN A 9 6.72 26.68 24.40
C ASN A 9 7.32 26.15 25.71
N GLN A 10 8.45 26.72 26.13
CA GLN A 10 8.78 26.73 27.54
C GLN A 10 7.71 27.55 28.24
N ALA A 11 6.51 26.99 28.35
CA ALA A 11 5.58 27.41 29.35
C ALA A 11 6.21 26.97 30.67
N PRO A 12 6.53 27.88 31.62
CA PRO A 12 6.73 27.46 32.99
C PRO A 12 5.54 26.55 33.36
N SER A 13 5.80 25.43 34.02
CA SER A 13 4.77 24.44 34.32
C SER A 13 3.58 25.12 35.00
N ASN A 14 2.50 25.34 34.25
CA ASN A 14 1.31 25.96 34.81
C ASN A 14 0.65 24.92 35.70
N ARG A 15 0.74 25.11 37.02
CA ARG A 15 0.10 24.24 38.01
C ARG A 15 -1.41 24.50 38.15
N GLN A 16 -2.01 25.35 37.32
CA GLN A 16 -3.46 25.54 37.30
C GLN A 16 -4.17 24.34 36.65
N GLY A 17 -4.88 23.58 37.47
CA GLY A 17 -5.88 22.61 37.01
C GLY A 17 -6.92 23.31 36.15
N GLY A 18 -7.18 22.77 34.95
CA GLY A 18 -8.14 23.32 33.98
C GLY A 18 -7.53 24.15 32.85
N SER A 19 -6.20 24.30 32.77
CA SER A 19 -5.55 24.95 31.63
C SER A 19 -5.68 24.10 30.34
N THR A 20 -6.19 24.71 29.28
CA THR A 20 -6.22 24.11 27.94
C THR A 20 -5.09 24.70 27.11
N HIS A 21 -4.16 23.84 26.68
CA HIS A 21 -3.08 24.22 25.78
C HIS A 21 -3.39 23.69 24.37
N PRO A 22 -3.40 24.53 23.33
CA PRO A 22 -3.53 24.06 21.96
C PRO A 22 -2.29 23.24 21.60
N ALA A 23 -2.45 21.92 21.53
CA ALA A 23 -1.44 21.03 20.97
C ALA A 23 -1.56 21.06 19.44
N VAL A 24 -0.60 21.68 18.76
CA VAL A 24 -0.51 21.62 17.30
C VAL A 24 -0.01 20.23 16.92
N VAL A 25 -0.92 19.35 16.54
CA VAL A 25 -0.59 18.01 16.06
C VAL A 25 -0.12 18.11 14.61
N VAL A 26 1.19 17.95 14.38
CA VAL A 26 1.75 17.95 13.02
C VAL A 26 1.56 16.55 12.42
N THR A 27 0.68 16.45 11.43
CA THR A 27 0.46 15.24 10.64
C THR A 27 1.29 15.29 9.35
N LYS A 28 1.94 14.17 9.01
CA LYS A 28 2.61 13.95 7.73
C LYS A 28 2.22 12.60 7.15
N TYR A 29 2.66 12.36 5.93
CA TYR A 29 2.45 11.13 5.18
C TYR A 29 3.79 10.61 4.67
N THR A 30 3.96 9.30 4.65
CA THR A 30 5.19 8.67 4.16
C THR A 30 5.29 8.75 2.63
N LYS A 31 6.52 8.92 2.13
CA LYS A 31 6.92 8.77 0.74
C LYS A 31 7.93 7.62 0.65
N ARG A 32 7.95 6.89 -0.47
CA ARG A 32 8.91 5.80 -0.69
C ARG A 32 10.34 6.32 -0.72
N ALA A 33 11.26 5.51 -0.21
CA ALA A 33 12.69 5.83 -0.23
C ALA A 33 13.36 5.47 -1.56
N ASP A 34 12.84 4.45 -2.23
CA ASP A 34 13.39 3.86 -3.45
C ASP A 34 12.29 3.21 -4.31
N GLU A 35 12.70 2.53 -5.39
CA GLU A 35 11.82 1.80 -6.30
C GLU A 35 11.26 0.50 -5.71
N ASN A 36 11.52 0.16 -4.45
CA ASN A 36 10.86 -0.96 -3.78
C ASN A 36 9.52 -0.53 -3.16
N GLY A 37 9.26 0.77 -3.02
CA GLY A 37 7.95 1.30 -2.62
C GLY A 37 7.68 1.34 -1.12
N TRP A 38 8.71 1.12 -0.30
CA TRP A 38 8.63 1.07 1.16
C TRP A 38 9.54 2.11 1.81
N LEU A 39 9.11 2.64 2.95
CA LEU A 39 9.93 3.49 3.81
C LEU A 39 10.30 2.73 5.08
N SER A 40 11.58 2.44 5.25
CA SER A 40 12.11 1.81 6.47
C SER A 40 12.17 2.82 7.61
N VAL A 41 11.46 2.54 8.71
CA VAL A 41 11.44 3.34 9.94
C VAL A 41 11.91 2.50 11.12
N LYS A 42 12.49 3.14 12.14
CA LYS A 42 12.93 2.46 13.36
C LYS A 42 11.80 2.48 14.39
N LEU A 43 11.29 1.33 14.81
CA LEU A 43 10.34 1.25 15.93
C LEU A 43 11.04 1.58 17.26
N GLU A 44 10.33 2.27 18.13
CA GLU A 44 10.83 2.70 19.45
C GLU A 44 10.03 2.03 20.57
N PRO A 45 10.68 1.62 21.68
CA PRO A 45 12.13 1.68 21.95
C PRO A 45 12.91 0.47 21.40
N LYS A 46 12.23 -0.53 20.81
CA LYS A 46 12.81 -1.82 20.42
C LYS A 46 13.96 -1.73 19.42
N GLY A 47 13.96 -0.69 18.59
CA GLY A 47 14.99 -0.42 17.59
C GLY A 47 14.91 -1.24 16.31
N THR A 48 13.92 -2.13 16.19
CA THR A 48 13.64 -2.92 14.98
C THR A 48 13.28 -2.00 13.81
N LEU A 49 13.80 -2.30 12.61
CA LEU A 49 13.38 -1.63 11.38
C LEU A 49 12.12 -2.28 10.83
N VAL A 50 11.14 -1.45 10.45
CA VAL A 50 9.90 -1.89 9.80
C VAL A 50 9.60 -1.03 8.58
N ALA A 51 8.87 -1.60 7.62
CA ALA A 51 8.51 -0.95 6.38
C ALA A 51 7.11 -0.32 6.46
N LEU A 52 6.98 0.94 6.06
CA LEU A 52 5.70 1.62 5.86
C LEU A 52 5.48 1.86 4.37
N CYS A 53 4.27 1.61 3.87
CA CYS A 53 3.90 1.96 2.49
C CYS A 53 3.71 3.48 2.35
N GLU A 54 3.76 4.01 1.13
CA GLU A 54 3.48 5.42 0.89
C GLU A 54 2.07 5.82 1.35
N TYR A 55 1.92 7.10 1.70
CA TYR A 55 0.70 7.69 2.24
C TYR A 55 0.24 7.08 3.57
N THR A 56 1.11 6.39 4.30
CA THR A 56 0.87 6.05 5.71
C THR A 56 0.89 7.33 6.53
N LYS A 57 -0.18 7.63 7.25
CA LYS A 57 -0.26 8.82 8.10
C LYS A 57 0.60 8.61 9.34
N VAL A 58 1.39 9.63 9.66
CA VAL A 58 2.17 9.70 10.88
C VAL A 58 1.92 11.02 11.60
N THR A 59 1.98 10.97 12.93
CA THR A 59 1.79 12.13 13.80
C THR A 59 3.09 12.41 14.53
N PHE A 60 3.69 13.57 14.30
CA PHE A 60 4.95 13.96 14.93
C PHE A 60 4.77 14.07 16.44
N THR A 61 5.73 13.55 17.19
CA THR A 61 5.72 13.60 18.64
C THR A 61 6.85 14.47 19.19
N LYS A 62 8.07 14.32 18.67
CA LYS A 62 9.22 15.15 19.05
C LYS A 62 10.37 15.04 18.06
N GLU A 63 11.29 15.99 18.12
CA GLU A 63 12.62 15.87 17.53
C GLU A 63 13.67 15.91 18.64
N SER A 64 14.60 14.96 18.66
CA SER A 64 15.66 14.89 19.67
C SER A 64 16.80 13.99 19.19
N GLY A 65 18.04 14.33 19.52
CA GLY A 65 19.22 13.51 19.19
C GLY A 65 19.39 13.25 17.69
N GLY A 66 19.05 14.22 16.83
CA GLY A 66 19.12 14.08 15.37
C GLY A 66 18.07 13.14 14.76
N ARG A 67 17.00 12.85 15.50
CA ARG A 67 15.89 11.99 15.05
C ARG A 67 14.55 12.69 15.20
N THR A 68 13.69 12.47 14.22
CA THR A 68 12.28 12.86 14.26
C THR A 68 11.46 11.63 14.67
N TYR A 69 10.72 11.75 15.77
CA TYR A 69 9.86 10.73 16.32
C TYR A 69 8.41 11.01 15.95
N PHE A 70 7.66 9.96 15.69
CA PHE A 70 6.25 10.04 15.32
C PHE A 70 5.48 8.78 15.71
N ARG A 71 4.17 8.91 15.86
CA ARG A 71 3.24 7.79 15.99
C ARG A 71 2.72 7.41 14.60
N ILE A 72 2.72 6.11 14.30
CA ILE A 72 2.06 5.58 13.10
C ILE A 72 0.55 5.67 13.35
N ALA A 73 -0.15 6.52 12.61
CA ALA A 73 -1.52 6.92 12.95
C ALA A 73 -2.58 6.11 12.19
N ASP A 74 -2.25 5.60 11.01
CA ASP A 74 -3.16 4.83 10.16
C ASP A 74 -2.41 3.82 9.29
N GLY A 75 -3.14 3.00 8.52
CA GLY A 75 -2.57 2.02 7.58
C GLY A 75 -3.14 0.61 7.77
N ASN A 76 -2.56 -0.36 7.05
CA ASN A 76 -2.96 -1.77 7.13
C ASN A 76 -1.86 -2.68 7.72
N SER A 77 -0.81 -2.10 8.30
CA SER A 77 0.23 -2.86 9.00
C SER A 77 -0.12 -3.07 10.47
N GLU A 78 0.51 -4.04 11.11
CA GLU A 78 0.40 -4.27 12.56
C GLU A 78 1.06 -3.16 13.42
N PHE A 79 1.74 -2.21 12.78
CA PHE A 79 2.48 -1.13 13.45
C PHE A 79 1.62 0.12 13.74
N VAL A 80 0.35 0.13 13.32
CA VAL A 80 -0.57 1.22 13.63
C VAL A 80 -0.66 1.41 15.14
N GLY A 81 -0.45 2.64 15.58
CA GLY A 81 -0.40 3.00 16.98
C GLY A 81 0.93 2.71 17.68
N GLN A 82 1.99 2.35 16.96
CA GLN A 82 3.34 2.28 17.53
C GLN A 82 4.10 3.60 17.30
N THR A 83 5.12 3.84 18.11
CA THR A 83 6.05 4.95 17.91
C THR A 83 7.22 4.49 17.06
N ALA A 84 7.57 5.29 16.07
CA ALA A 84 8.73 5.08 15.22
C ALA A 84 9.54 6.36 15.09
N SER A 85 10.73 6.25 14.51
CA SER A 85 11.61 7.37 14.27
C SER A 85 12.40 7.21 12.96
N LEU A 86 12.73 8.36 12.38
CA LEU A 86 13.69 8.50 11.29
C LEU A 86 14.83 9.41 11.75
N LYS A 87 15.99 9.33 11.08
CA LYS A 87 16.95 10.44 11.15
C LYS A 87 16.25 11.71 10.65
N THR A 88 16.51 12.85 11.27
CA THR A 88 15.85 14.12 10.89
C THR A 88 16.04 14.44 9.40
N GLU A 89 17.24 14.20 8.86
CA GLU A 89 17.52 14.34 7.42
C GLU A 89 16.61 13.48 6.51
N ASN A 90 16.24 12.28 6.96
CA ASN A 90 15.37 11.37 6.23
C ASN A 90 13.90 11.75 6.41
N ALA A 91 13.52 12.25 7.59
CA ALA A 91 12.18 12.77 7.82
C ALA A 91 11.86 13.93 6.85
N LEU A 92 12.80 14.84 6.62
CA LEU A 92 12.65 15.93 5.65
C LEU A 92 12.46 15.46 4.20
N LYS A 93 13.04 14.32 3.83
CA LYS A 93 12.97 13.76 2.47
C LYS A 93 11.74 12.89 2.24
N TYR A 94 11.32 12.15 3.26
CA TYR A 94 10.37 11.04 3.11
C TYR A 94 9.07 11.22 3.89
N LEU A 95 8.88 12.35 4.58
CA LEU A 95 7.61 12.73 5.20
C LEU A 95 7.07 13.99 4.51
N MET A 96 5.88 13.90 3.93
CA MET A 96 5.24 14.95 3.14
C MET A 96 3.93 15.43 3.76
N ASP A 97 3.51 16.64 3.44
CA ASP A 97 2.23 17.22 3.87
C ASP A 97 1.04 16.78 3.02
N THR A 98 1.30 16.19 1.85
CA THR A 98 0.25 15.83 0.89
C THR A 98 -0.51 14.59 1.36
N PRO A 99 -1.81 14.69 1.67
CA PRO A 99 -2.61 13.54 2.07
C PRO A 99 -2.95 12.65 0.86
N PRO A 100 -3.37 11.40 1.10
CA PRO A 100 -3.99 10.58 0.07
C PRO A 100 -5.32 11.19 -0.38
N THR A 101 -5.72 10.85 -1.59
CA THR A 101 -6.94 11.31 -2.27
C THR A 101 -8.10 10.33 -2.09
N ALA A 102 -9.26 10.69 -2.66
CA ALA A 102 -10.50 9.92 -2.59
C ALA A 102 -10.32 8.45 -3.04
N PRO A 103 -11.13 7.51 -2.55
CA PRO A 103 -11.02 6.07 -2.83
C PRO A 103 -10.92 5.70 -4.31
N ALA A 104 -10.19 4.62 -4.58
CA ALA A 104 -10.14 4.00 -5.89
C ALA A 104 -11.41 3.19 -6.19
N THR A 105 -11.73 3.10 -7.47
CA THR A 105 -12.56 2.01 -8.01
C THR A 105 -11.75 1.27 -9.07
N VAL A 106 -11.70 -0.06 -8.94
CA VAL A 106 -11.14 -0.98 -9.94
C VAL A 106 -12.24 -1.95 -10.35
N LYS A 107 -12.47 -2.09 -11.65
CA LYS A 107 -13.43 -3.06 -12.20
C LYS A 107 -12.69 -4.18 -12.90
N VAL A 108 -13.03 -5.43 -12.64
CA VAL A 108 -12.48 -6.62 -13.28
C VAL A 108 -13.62 -7.35 -13.94
N LYS A 109 -13.49 -7.61 -15.24
CA LYS A 109 -14.45 -8.37 -16.02
C LYS A 109 -13.81 -9.61 -16.59
N TYR A 110 -14.35 -10.79 -16.30
CA TYR A 110 -13.87 -12.04 -16.87
C TYR A 110 -13.94 -12.00 -18.41
N THR A 111 -12.99 -12.66 -19.06
CA THR A 111 -12.96 -12.76 -20.52
C THR A 111 -12.95 -14.24 -20.92
N GLY A 112 -14.14 -14.82 -21.01
CA GLY A 112 -14.35 -16.18 -21.49
C GLY A 112 -13.84 -17.28 -20.54
N ALA A 113 -13.80 -18.50 -21.08
CA ALA A 113 -13.29 -19.68 -20.38
C ALA A 113 -11.75 -19.63 -20.23
N PRO A 114 -11.17 -20.40 -19.28
CA PRO A 114 -9.72 -20.54 -19.17
C PRO A 114 -9.08 -20.95 -20.50
N ALA A 115 -7.98 -20.30 -20.86
CA ALA A 115 -7.27 -20.54 -22.12
C ALA A 115 -5.77 -20.68 -21.90
N HIS A 116 -5.13 -21.58 -22.64
CA HIS A 116 -3.68 -21.76 -22.57
C HIS A 116 -2.96 -20.55 -23.14
N ALA A 117 -1.89 -20.12 -22.47
CA ALA A 117 -0.97 -19.13 -22.99
C ALA A 117 0.46 -19.43 -22.53
N VAL A 118 1.42 -19.04 -23.36
CA VAL A 118 2.84 -19.17 -23.06
C VAL A 118 3.31 -17.86 -22.43
N SER A 119 3.71 -17.93 -21.17
CA SER A 119 4.39 -16.85 -20.46
C SER A 119 5.89 -16.94 -20.69
N GLU A 120 6.52 -15.83 -21.03
CA GLU A 120 7.98 -15.72 -21.16
C GLU A 120 8.72 -16.05 -19.86
N PHE A 121 8.04 -15.95 -18.71
CA PHE A 121 8.62 -16.18 -17.38
C PHE A 121 8.23 -17.52 -16.74
N LYS A 122 7.12 -18.12 -17.19
CA LYS A 122 6.49 -19.27 -16.53
C LYS A 122 6.19 -20.43 -17.47
N GLY A 123 6.46 -20.29 -18.77
CA GLY A 123 6.09 -21.27 -19.77
C GLY A 123 4.58 -21.34 -20.00
N LYS A 124 4.11 -22.49 -20.50
CA LYS A 124 2.70 -22.70 -20.86
C LYS A 124 1.85 -22.91 -19.60
N LEU A 125 0.85 -22.05 -19.42
CA LEU A 125 -0.11 -22.11 -18.32
C LEU A 125 -1.54 -22.00 -18.85
N LEU A 126 -2.50 -22.65 -18.19
CA LEU A 126 -3.93 -22.43 -18.42
C LEU A 126 -4.35 -21.19 -17.61
N GLN A 127 -4.75 -20.11 -18.28
CA GLN A 127 -4.98 -18.81 -17.65
C GLN A 127 -6.48 -18.48 -17.64
N GLN A 128 -7.01 -18.08 -16.49
CA GLN A 128 -8.33 -17.46 -16.40
C GLN A 128 -8.19 -15.96 -16.64
N TRP A 129 -8.45 -15.53 -17.87
CA TRP A 129 -8.29 -14.14 -18.27
C TRP A 129 -9.42 -13.24 -17.76
N ALA A 130 -9.06 -11.99 -17.51
CA ALA A 130 -9.98 -10.89 -17.31
C ALA A 130 -9.39 -9.58 -17.85
N GLN A 131 -10.24 -8.59 -18.07
CA GLN A 131 -9.87 -7.21 -18.31
C GLN A 131 -10.11 -6.40 -17.04
N VAL A 132 -9.13 -5.61 -16.64
CA VAL A 132 -9.29 -4.64 -15.55
C VAL A 132 -9.47 -3.24 -16.13
N SER A 133 -10.30 -2.42 -15.50
CA SER A 133 -10.52 -1.00 -15.80
C SER A 133 -10.32 -0.16 -14.55
N PHE A 134 -9.50 0.89 -14.65
CA PHE A 134 -9.15 1.78 -13.55
C PHE A 134 -8.70 3.13 -14.12
N ASN A 135 -9.11 4.26 -13.52
CA ASN A 135 -8.66 5.60 -13.92
C ASN A 135 -8.69 5.89 -15.45
N GLY A 136 -9.73 5.42 -16.15
CA GLY A 136 -9.85 5.55 -17.61
C GLY A 136 -8.91 4.67 -18.45
N LYS A 137 -8.10 3.82 -17.79
CA LYS A 137 -7.19 2.85 -18.42
C LYS A 137 -7.76 1.44 -18.30
N THR A 138 -7.25 0.56 -19.16
CA THR A 138 -7.49 -0.87 -19.09
C THR A 138 -6.18 -1.66 -19.11
N ALA A 139 -6.20 -2.87 -18.59
CA ALA A 139 -5.09 -3.81 -18.68
C ALA A 139 -5.60 -5.26 -18.76
N LYS A 140 -4.77 -6.16 -19.29
CA LYS A 140 -5.00 -7.61 -19.21
C LYS A 140 -4.49 -8.18 -17.89
N VAL A 141 -5.35 -8.92 -17.20
CA VAL A 141 -5.02 -9.61 -15.94
C VAL A 141 -5.35 -11.09 -16.04
N THR A 142 -4.71 -11.90 -15.20
CA THR A 142 -5.11 -13.29 -14.96
C THR A 142 -5.63 -13.43 -13.53
N LEU A 143 -6.75 -14.12 -13.38
CA LEU A 143 -7.42 -14.38 -12.11
C LEU A 143 -7.07 -15.74 -11.52
N ASN A 144 -6.54 -16.64 -12.34
CA ASN A 144 -5.96 -17.89 -11.88
C ASN A 144 -5.11 -18.53 -12.99
N SER A 145 -4.06 -19.21 -12.58
CA SER A 145 -3.20 -20.00 -13.46
C SER A 145 -2.68 -21.29 -12.83
N GLN A 146 -2.77 -21.40 -11.51
CA GLN A 146 -2.55 -22.64 -10.79
C GLN A 146 -3.89 -23.28 -10.44
N TRP A 147 -4.16 -24.39 -11.10
CA TRP A 147 -5.39 -25.14 -10.92
C TRP A 147 -5.16 -26.28 -9.92
N GLY A 148 -6.15 -26.55 -9.07
CA GLY A 148 -6.05 -27.58 -8.02
C GLY A 148 -5.39 -27.11 -6.72
N GLY A 149 -5.06 -25.82 -6.59
CA GLY A 149 -4.62 -25.22 -5.34
C GLY A 149 -5.78 -24.88 -4.40
N GLU A 150 -5.44 -24.25 -3.26
CA GLU A 150 -6.40 -23.78 -2.25
C GLU A 150 -7.40 -22.74 -2.79
N PHE A 151 -7.02 -22.09 -3.89
CA PHE A 151 -7.60 -20.83 -4.30
C PHE A 151 -8.21 -20.89 -5.70
N THR A 152 -9.35 -20.22 -5.85
CA THR A 152 -10.09 -20.05 -7.10
C THR A 152 -10.05 -18.60 -7.56
N PRO A 153 -10.36 -18.34 -8.85
CA PRO A 153 -10.59 -16.99 -9.34
C PRO A 153 -11.53 -16.18 -8.42
N ILE A 154 -11.26 -14.89 -8.26
CA ILE A 154 -12.06 -14.01 -7.38
C ILE A 154 -13.53 -14.05 -7.82
N PRO A 155 -14.48 -14.40 -6.93
CA PRO A 155 -15.88 -14.51 -7.30
C PRO A 155 -16.43 -13.14 -7.74
N PRO A 156 -17.44 -13.09 -8.62
CA PRO A 156 -18.15 -11.86 -8.92
C PRO A 156 -18.75 -11.22 -7.66
N GLY A 157 -18.73 -9.89 -7.58
CA GLY A 157 -19.22 -9.17 -6.41
C GLY A 157 -18.51 -7.83 -6.17
N ARG A 158 -18.81 -7.24 -5.01
CA ARG A 158 -18.19 -5.99 -4.54
C ARG A 158 -17.25 -6.30 -3.37
N HIS A 159 -15.97 -6.25 -3.65
CA HIS A 159 -14.88 -6.51 -2.70
C HIS A 159 -14.18 -5.19 -2.34
N ARG A 160 -13.30 -5.23 -1.34
CA ARG A 160 -12.54 -4.05 -0.90
C ARG A 160 -11.06 -4.24 -1.17
N ILE A 161 -10.41 -3.17 -1.59
CA ILE A 161 -8.96 -3.12 -1.80
C ILE A 161 -8.35 -2.49 -0.57
N MET A 162 -7.44 -3.22 0.07
CA MET A 162 -6.73 -2.81 1.27
C MET A 162 -5.45 -2.06 0.90
N ALA A 163 -4.98 -1.20 1.80
CA ALA A 163 -3.63 -0.66 1.69
C ALA A 163 -2.60 -1.80 1.87
N PRO A 164 -1.39 -1.68 1.29
CA PRO A 164 -0.35 -2.68 1.45
C PRO A 164 -0.07 -2.98 2.93
N ASP A 165 -0.01 -4.27 3.28
CA ASP A 165 0.15 -4.74 4.66
C ASP A 165 1.62 -5.01 5.03
N ARG A 166 2.39 -5.57 4.08
CA ARG A 166 3.82 -5.86 4.21
C ARG A 166 4.52 -5.95 2.86
N SER A 167 5.84 -5.92 2.90
CA SER A 167 6.68 -6.24 1.76
C SER A 167 6.56 -7.72 1.37
N HIS A 168 6.43 -7.98 0.07
CA HIS A 168 6.52 -9.26 -0.62
C HIS A 168 7.86 -9.40 -1.36
N GLY A 169 8.91 -8.70 -0.93
CA GLY A 169 10.23 -8.69 -1.55
C GLY A 169 10.98 -10.03 -1.50
N ASN A 170 10.50 -10.96 -0.67
CA ASN A 170 10.95 -12.36 -0.67
C ASN A 170 10.46 -13.14 -1.92
N ILE A 171 9.51 -12.60 -2.68
CA ILE A 171 9.02 -13.18 -3.93
C ILE A 171 9.76 -12.52 -5.10
N SER A 172 10.48 -13.34 -5.87
CA SER A 172 11.30 -12.83 -6.98
C SER A 172 10.43 -12.25 -8.10
N THR A 173 10.61 -10.96 -8.35
CA THR A 173 10.01 -10.20 -9.47
C THR A 173 11.08 -9.62 -10.41
N GLY A 174 12.34 -10.04 -10.27
CA GLY A 174 13.48 -9.50 -11.00
C GLY A 174 13.33 -9.58 -12.53
N GLY A 175 12.78 -10.69 -13.04
CA GLY A 175 12.49 -10.84 -14.46
C GLY A 175 11.51 -9.79 -14.99
N TYR A 176 10.47 -9.46 -14.21
CA TYR A 176 9.49 -8.45 -14.60
C TYR A 176 10.10 -7.04 -14.59
N LYS A 177 10.91 -6.72 -13.57
CA LYS A 177 11.61 -5.42 -13.48
C LYS A 177 12.50 -5.17 -14.70
N ALA A 178 13.22 -6.21 -15.15
CA ALA A 178 14.14 -6.13 -16.28
C ALA A 178 13.45 -5.83 -17.63
N GLN A 179 12.18 -6.20 -17.80
CA GLN A 179 11.45 -5.98 -19.06
C GLN A 179 10.70 -4.65 -19.12
N GLY A 180 10.23 -4.12 -17.99
CA GLY A 180 9.24 -3.03 -17.99
C GLY A 180 9.64 -1.75 -17.24
N ASN A 181 10.85 -1.68 -16.66
CA ASN A 181 11.23 -0.63 -15.71
C ASN A 181 10.15 -0.44 -14.62
N LEU A 182 9.71 -1.57 -14.06
CA LEU A 182 8.62 -1.61 -13.11
C LEU A 182 9.11 -1.18 -11.72
N HIS A 183 8.36 -0.29 -11.09
CA HIS A 183 8.61 0.11 -9.71
C HIS A 183 7.66 -0.60 -8.75
N CYS A 184 8.10 -0.75 -7.52
CA CYS A 184 7.28 -1.19 -6.40
C CYS A 184 6.58 -2.55 -6.64
N THR A 185 7.23 -3.46 -7.37
CA THR A 185 6.71 -4.82 -7.67
C THR A 185 6.51 -5.70 -6.44
N ASP A 186 7.00 -5.23 -5.29
CA ASP A 186 6.88 -5.79 -3.95
C ASP A 186 5.61 -5.26 -3.22
N VAL A 187 5.10 -4.09 -3.62
CA VAL A 187 3.94 -3.47 -2.99
C VAL A 187 2.65 -4.05 -3.57
N TRP A 188 2.08 -5.03 -2.86
CA TRP A 188 0.84 -5.68 -3.26
C TRP A 188 -0.34 -5.14 -2.46
N PHE A 189 -1.50 -5.05 -3.08
CA PHE A 189 -2.72 -4.55 -2.44
C PHE A 189 -3.61 -5.72 -2.04
N PRO A 190 -3.76 -6.03 -0.75
CA PRO A 190 -4.62 -7.12 -0.32
C PRO A 190 -6.09 -6.87 -0.68
N ILE A 191 -6.84 -7.94 -0.82
CA ILE A 191 -8.26 -7.91 -1.16
C ILE A 191 -9.03 -8.51 0.03
N GLU A 192 -10.00 -7.77 0.52
CA GLU A 192 -11.02 -8.28 1.44
C GLU A 192 -12.23 -8.69 0.60
N LEU A 193 -12.54 -9.99 0.56
CA LEU A 193 -13.65 -10.49 -0.23
C LEU A 193 -14.99 -10.10 0.41
N GLN A 194 -16.01 -9.87 -0.42
CA GLN A 194 -17.37 -9.65 0.04
C GLN A 194 -17.80 -10.75 1.02
N GLY A 195 -18.32 -10.36 2.18
CA GLY A 195 -18.74 -11.30 3.24
C GLY A 195 -17.61 -11.85 4.11
N THR A 196 -16.36 -11.42 3.90
CA THR A 196 -15.21 -11.78 4.75
C THR A 196 -14.67 -10.55 5.50
N LYS A 197 -13.71 -10.76 6.40
CA LYS A 197 -13.06 -9.69 7.16
C LYS A 197 -11.53 -9.82 7.05
N GLY A 198 -10.88 -8.74 6.63
CA GLY A 198 -9.44 -8.65 6.46
C GLY A 198 -8.93 -9.24 5.15
N ASN A 199 -7.61 -9.38 5.08
CA ASN A 199 -6.90 -9.92 3.93
C ASN A 199 -7.31 -11.38 3.67
N SER A 200 -7.85 -11.65 2.49
CA SER A 200 -8.29 -12.99 2.05
C SER A 200 -7.17 -13.86 1.45
N SER A 201 -5.90 -13.47 1.64
CA SER A 201 -4.75 -14.02 0.91
C SER A 201 -4.88 -13.87 -0.61
N ARG A 202 -5.57 -12.81 -1.04
CA ARG A 202 -5.71 -12.39 -2.44
C ARG A 202 -5.20 -10.97 -2.57
N TYR A 203 -4.55 -10.70 -3.68
CA TYR A 203 -3.92 -9.41 -3.91
C TYR A 203 -4.15 -8.90 -5.31
N ILE A 204 -4.08 -7.58 -5.48
CA ILE A 204 -3.74 -6.95 -6.75
C ILE A 204 -2.21 -6.85 -6.79
N HIS A 205 -1.59 -7.52 -7.75
CA HIS A 205 -0.12 -7.54 -7.88
C HIS A 205 0.32 -7.75 -9.33
N VAL A 206 1.59 -7.51 -9.62
CA VAL A 206 2.21 -7.80 -10.92
C VAL A 206 2.60 -9.27 -11.06
N GLY A 207 2.48 -9.82 -12.27
CA GLY A 207 3.12 -11.08 -12.63
C GLY A 207 2.39 -11.89 -13.68
N HIS A 208 2.94 -13.06 -14.02
CA HIS A 208 2.34 -13.98 -15.00
C HIS A 208 1.77 -15.26 -14.37
N LEU A 209 1.72 -15.30 -13.04
CA LEU A 209 1.22 -16.41 -12.24
C LEU A 209 0.25 -15.88 -11.19
N SER A 210 -0.93 -16.49 -11.13
CA SER A 210 -1.99 -16.21 -10.18
C SER A 210 -2.49 -17.49 -9.53
N ASP A 211 -2.66 -17.45 -8.21
CA ASP A 211 -3.34 -18.44 -7.37
C ASP A 211 -4.67 -17.86 -6.89
N GLY A 212 -5.47 -17.29 -7.79
CA GLY A 212 -6.74 -16.64 -7.45
C GLY A 212 -6.69 -15.11 -7.28
N CYS A 213 -5.53 -14.47 -7.46
CA CYS A 213 -5.31 -13.02 -7.33
C CYS A 213 -5.77 -12.22 -8.56
N VAL A 214 -5.88 -10.88 -8.46
CA VAL A 214 -5.92 -10.00 -9.64
C VAL A 214 -4.48 -9.72 -10.07
N THR A 215 -3.95 -10.58 -10.95
CA THR A 215 -2.55 -10.49 -11.35
C THR A 215 -2.41 -9.75 -12.67
N PHE A 216 -1.74 -8.59 -12.63
CA PHE A 216 -1.42 -7.76 -13.79
C PHE A 216 -0.39 -8.45 -14.67
N TYR A 217 -0.91 -9.13 -15.69
CA TYR A 217 -0.15 -9.86 -16.71
C TYR A 217 0.47 -8.90 -17.73
N GLU A 218 -0.23 -7.81 -18.07
CA GLU A 218 0.33 -6.74 -18.89
C GLU A 218 1.27 -5.87 -18.04
N LEU A 219 2.53 -6.32 -17.92
CA LEU A 219 3.54 -5.77 -17.01
C LEU A 219 3.66 -4.24 -17.08
N ILE A 220 3.67 -3.66 -18.28
CA ILE A 220 3.82 -2.22 -18.51
C ILE A 220 2.71 -1.37 -17.86
N LYS A 221 1.57 -1.98 -17.50
CA LYS A 221 0.45 -1.31 -16.81
C LYS A 221 0.55 -1.35 -15.30
N TRP A 222 1.56 -2.02 -14.75
CA TRP A 222 1.74 -2.12 -13.29
C TRP A 222 1.96 -0.75 -12.64
N ASN A 223 2.89 0.05 -13.16
CA ASN A 223 3.20 1.37 -12.60
C ASN A 223 1.93 2.26 -12.57
N ASP A 224 1.12 2.19 -13.62
CA ASP A 224 -0.14 2.92 -13.72
C ASP A 224 -1.16 2.54 -12.63
N VAL A 225 -1.36 1.25 -12.38
CA VAL A 225 -2.29 0.81 -11.33
C VAL A 225 -1.72 1.05 -9.93
N TYR A 226 -0.42 0.86 -9.75
CA TYR A 226 0.25 1.12 -8.48
C TYR A 226 0.12 2.60 -8.09
N ASP A 227 0.50 3.52 -8.98
CA ASP A 227 0.43 4.96 -8.71
C ASP A 227 -1.02 5.41 -8.48
N TYR A 228 -1.97 4.81 -9.22
CA TYR A 228 -3.38 5.05 -9.02
C TYR A 228 -3.88 4.61 -7.65
N LEU A 229 -3.48 3.44 -7.15
CA LEU A 229 -3.98 2.85 -5.90
C LEU A 229 -3.27 3.39 -4.65
N ILE A 230 -1.95 3.54 -4.69
CA ILE A 230 -1.13 3.83 -3.49
C ILE A 230 -1.50 5.18 -2.85
N CYS A 231 -1.91 6.16 -3.67
CA CYS A 231 -2.28 7.50 -3.23
C CYS A 231 -3.76 7.63 -2.79
N ARG A 232 -4.51 6.53 -2.65
CA ARG A 232 -5.96 6.53 -2.38
C ARG A 232 -6.25 6.01 -0.98
N ARG A 233 -7.23 6.59 -0.27
CA ARG A 233 -7.70 6.04 1.01
C ARG A 233 -9.20 6.24 1.19
N VAL A 234 -9.85 5.27 1.85
CA VAL A 234 -11.23 5.38 2.32
C VAL A 234 -11.27 6.18 3.63
N LYS A 235 -12.06 7.27 3.62
CA LYS A 235 -12.23 8.15 4.77
C LYS A 235 -12.93 7.41 5.90
N GLY A 236 -12.48 7.61 7.14
CA GLY A 236 -13.07 7.00 8.33
C GLY A 236 -12.63 5.56 8.61
N GLU A 237 -11.80 4.98 7.75
CA GLU A 237 -11.39 3.55 7.83
C GLU A 237 -9.96 3.35 8.33
N GLY A 238 -9.40 4.34 9.04
CA GLY A 238 -8.05 4.23 9.61
C GLY A 238 -6.96 3.92 8.58
N GLY A 239 -7.08 4.42 7.35
CA GLY A 239 -6.08 4.20 6.28
C GLY A 239 -5.98 2.75 5.78
N LYS A 240 -6.88 1.86 6.25
CA LYS A 240 -6.83 0.42 5.99
C LYS A 240 -7.22 0.06 4.56
N TYR A 241 -8.13 0.81 3.94
CA TYR A 241 -8.64 0.55 2.59
C TYR A 241 -8.27 1.68 1.63
N VAL A 242 -7.94 1.31 0.39
CA VAL A 242 -7.65 2.25 -0.71
C VAL A 242 -8.84 2.42 -1.65
N GLY A 243 -9.78 1.48 -1.66
CA GLY A 243 -10.94 1.54 -2.56
C GLY A 243 -11.72 0.25 -2.66
N GLU A 244 -12.46 0.11 -3.76
CA GLU A 244 -13.31 -1.04 -4.07
C GLU A 244 -12.85 -1.77 -5.32
N LEU A 245 -13.05 -3.09 -5.31
CA LEU A 245 -12.86 -3.99 -6.45
C LEU A 245 -14.22 -4.57 -6.83
N LEU A 246 -14.69 -4.22 -8.04
CA LEU A 246 -15.93 -4.75 -8.61
C LEU A 246 -15.57 -5.87 -9.59
N VAL A 247 -16.08 -7.06 -9.36
CA VAL A 247 -15.81 -8.24 -10.20
C VAL A 247 -17.08 -8.66 -10.91
N GLU A 248 -17.01 -8.74 -12.24
CA GLU A 248 -18.11 -9.03 -13.15
C GLU A 248 -17.74 -10.20 -14.07
N LYS A 249 -18.74 -10.98 -14.50
CA LYS A 249 -18.52 -12.02 -15.51
C LYS A 249 -18.52 -11.48 -16.93
#